data_AF-B4HAD0-F1
#
_entry.id   AF-B4HAD0-F1
#
_cell.length_a   1.000
_cell.length_b   1.000
_cell.length_c   1.000
_cell.angle_alpha   90.00
_cell.angle_beta   90.00
_cell.angle_gamma   90.00
#
_symmetry.space_group_name_H-M   'P 1'
#
loop_
_entity.id
_entity.type
_entity.pdbx_description
1 polymer ?
#
loop_
_entity_poly.entity_id
_entity_poly.type
_entity_poly.pdbx_seq_one_letter_code
_entity_poly.pdbx_strand_id
1 'polypeptide(L)'
;MSTEENNALGFVSDMSRLCMNELYSDVIFLVEDQRLPGHRNILAARSEYFRALLYGDMAESKEREIRLEVTSESFKIILEYLYSGNLPISTLNVDQIVDVLDLSHLYGLKYVETVIAIYLQNNLSLSNVCVILDAARRCYLNDLTKECLKYMDRNVVALLKQESFQLLSKESLEEVLRRDSFCVSEVEIFRSVCKWKENNPSEDIKTMLSPCTSPPYEYR
;
A
#
# COMPACT_ATOMS: atom_id res chain seq x y z
N MET A 1 5.84 31.97 16.40
CA MET A 1 4.77 31.56 15.47
C MET A 1 3.92 32.77 15.18
N SER A 2 3.62 33.06 13.92
CA SER A 2 2.82 34.22 13.52
C SER A 2 1.35 34.05 13.94
N THR A 3 0.59 35.14 14.02
CA THR A 3 -0.85 35.10 14.32
C THR A 3 -1.63 34.22 13.32
N GLU A 4 -1.19 34.19 12.06
CA GLU A 4 -1.78 33.37 11.00
C GLU A 4 -1.52 31.86 11.21
N GLU A 5 -0.30 31.49 11.63
CA GLU A 5 0.04 30.10 11.97
C GLU A 5 -0.79 29.59 13.16
N ASN A 6 -1.00 30.42 14.18
CA ASN A 6 -1.82 30.05 15.34
C ASN A 6 -3.29 29.85 14.97
N ASN A 7 -3.83 30.67 14.07
CA ASN A 7 -5.19 30.53 13.58
C ASN A 7 -5.37 29.25 12.75
N ALA A 8 -4.42 28.93 11.88
CA ALA A 8 -4.45 27.70 11.09
C ALA A 8 -4.40 26.44 11.97
N LEU A 9 -3.57 26.45 13.01
CA LEU A 9 -3.50 25.33 13.98
C LEU A 9 -4.79 25.17 14.79
N GLY A 10 -5.41 26.27 15.20
CA GLY A 10 -6.73 26.24 15.84
C GLY A 10 -7.78 25.58 14.96
N PHE A 11 -7.86 25.99 13.69
CA PHE A 11 -8.78 25.39 12.72
C PHE A 11 -8.55 23.90 12.51
N VAL A 12 -7.30 23.45 12.34
CA VAL A 12 -6.97 22.02 12.20
C VAL A 12 -7.38 21.24 13.45
N SER A 13 -7.16 21.79 14.65
CA SER A 13 -7.57 21.16 15.90
C SER A 13 -9.09 21.02 15.98
N ASP A 14 -9.84 22.07 15.63
CA ASP A 14 -11.30 22.05 15.63
C ASP A 14 -11.86 21.03 14.63
N MET A 15 -11.30 20.95 13.42
CA MET A 15 -11.69 19.94 12.42
C MET A 15 -11.33 18.53 12.89
N SER A 16 -10.15 18.33 13.47
CA SER A 16 -9.71 17.01 13.95
C SER A 16 -10.67 16.45 15.02
N ARG A 17 -11.27 17.31 15.86
CA ARG A 17 -12.24 16.91 16.90
C ARG A 17 -13.58 16.43 16.34
N LEU A 18 -13.88 16.73 15.07
CA LEU A 18 -15.08 16.22 14.37
C LEU A 18 -14.84 14.82 13.78
N CYS A 19 -13.59 14.38 13.63
CA CYS A 19 -13.29 13.06 13.10
C CYS A 19 -13.89 11.98 14.01
N MET A 20 -14.68 11.06 13.43
CA MET A 20 -15.36 9.99 14.16
C MET A 20 -16.23 10.48 15.33
N ASN A 21 -16.71 11.71 15.25
CA ASN A 21 -17.63 12.29 16.23
C ASN A 21 -19.08 12.16 15.73
N GLU A 22 -20.01 11.77 16.60
CA GLU A 22 -21.43 11.68 16.23
C GLU A 22 -22.08 13.05 16.04
N LEU A 23 -21.55 14.10 16.68
CA LEU A 23 -22.09 15.45 16.62
C LEU A 23 -22.00 15.98 15.18
N TYR A 24 -23.15 16.35 14.61
CA TYR A 24 -23.31 16.82 13.22
C TYR A 24 -23.03 15.78 12.13
N SER A 25 -22.75 14.52 12.50
CA SER A 25 -22.54 13.45 11.52
C SER A 25 -23.80 13.14 10.71
N ASP A 26 -23.64 13.01 9.40
CA ASP A 26 -24.69 12.75 8.41
C ASP A 26 -24.41 11.49 7.57
N VAL A 27 -23.36 10.74 7.93
CA VAL A 27 -23.04 9.41 7.40
C VAL A 27 -22.36 8.56 8.47
N ILE A 28 -22.54 7.24 8.40
CA ILE A 28 -21.85 6.25 9.24
C ILE A 28 -21.22 5.21 8.31
N PHE A 29 -19.92 4.98 8.44
CA PHE A 29 -19.23 3.91 7.74
C PHE A 29 -19.22 2.64 8.59
N LEU A 30 -19.71 1.55 8.01
CA LEU A 30 -19.64 0.21 8.59
C LEU A 30 -18.39 -0.46 8.05
N VAL A 31 -17.35 -0.54 8.88
CA VAL A 31 -16.03 -1.09 8.52
C VAL A 31 -15.71 -2.20 9.50
N GLU A 32 -15.55 -3.42 8.99
CA GLU A 32 -15.46 -4.63 9.81
C GLU A 32 -16.64 -4.75 10.80
N ASP A 33 -16.38 -4.70 12.10
CA ASP A 33 -17.35 -4.73 13.20
C ASP A 33 -17.61 -3.34 13.81
N GLN A 34 -17.12 -2.28 13.19
CA GLN A 34 -17.14 -0.92 13.73
C GLN A 34 -18.07 0.03 12.96
N ARG A 35 -18.65 0.97 13.70
CA ARG A 35 -19.48 2.07 13.18
C ARG A 35 -18.71 3.37 13.35
N LEU A 36 -18.33 3.99 12.24
CA LEU A 36 -17.49 5.18 12.22
C LEU A 36 -18.30 6.36 11.68
N PRO A 37 -18.77 7.29 12.53
CA PRO A 37 -19.53 8.45 12.09
C PRO A 37 -18.63 9.41 11.30
N GLY A 38 -19.21 10.12 10.33
CA GLY A 38 -18.50 11.07 9.50
C GLY A 38 -19.40 12.18 8.96
N HIS A 39 -18.78 13.10 8.24
CA HIS A 39 -19.40 14.30 7.70
C HIS A 39 -19.22 14.32 6.18
N ARG A 40 -20.33 14.18 5.44
CA ARG A 40 -20.32 14.04 3.98
C ARG A 40 -19.64 15.21 3.30
N ASN A 41 -19.91 16.43 3.76
CA ASN A 41 -19.35 17.65 3.21
C ASN A 41 -17.81 17.70 3.33
N ILE A 42 -17.25 17.33 4.49
CA ILE A 42 -15.80 17.30 4.71
C ILE A 42 -15.16 16.25 3.80
N LEU A 43 -15.68 15.03 3.81
CA LEU A 43 -15.11 13.93 3.01
C LEU A 43 -15.18 14.22 1.51
N ALA A 44 -16.31 14.71 1.01
CA ALA A 44 -16.49 15.07 -0.39
C ALA A 44 -15.64 16.27 -0.83
N ALA A 45 -15.36 17.21 0.07
CA ALA A 45 -14.45 18.33 -0.23
C ALA A 45 -12.98 17.89 -0.32
N ARG A 46 -12.63 16.76 0.30
CA ARG A 46 -11.24 16.30 0.46
C ARG A 46 -10.90 15.10 -0.43
N SER A 47 -11.89 14.43 -1.01
CA SER A 47 -11.71 13.28 -1.88
C SER A 47 -12.82 13.18 -2.93
N GLU A 48 -12.39 13.07 -4.19
CA GLU A 48 -13.27 12.84 -5.33
C GLU A 48 -14.04 11.52 -5.25
N TYR A 49 -13.39 10.48 -4.70
CA TYR A 49 -14.04 9.20 -4.43
C TYR A 49 -15.21 9.38 -3.46
N PHE A 50 -14.99 10.03 -2.32
CA PHE A 50 -16.06 10.26 -1.34
C PHE A 50 -17.12 11.21 -1.87
N ARG A 51 -16.76 12.18 -2.72
CA ARG A 51 -17.76 13.01 -3.41
C ARG A 51 -18.69 12.17 -4.29
N ALA A 52 -18.13 11.27 -5.10
CA ALA A 52 -18.91 10.37 -5.94
C ALA A 52 -19.77 9.41 -5.10
N LEU A 53 -19.20 8.83 -4.03
CA LEU A 53 -19.91 7.91 -3.14
C LEU A 53 -21.09 8.58 -2.41
N LEU A 54 -20.91 9.81 -1.92
CA LEU A 54 -21.85 10.46 -1.01
C LEU A 54 -22.81 11.43 -1.70
N TYR A 55 -22.48 11.93 -2.88
CA TYR A 55 -23.31 12.88 -3.64
C TYR A 55 -23.55 12.46 -5.09
N GLY A 56 -23.08 11.28 -5.50
CA GLY A 56 -23.38 10.72 -6.82
C GLY A 56 -24.79 10.13 -6.91
N ASP A 57 -25.09 9.54 -8.07
CA ASP A 57 -26.44 9.02 -8.38
C ASP A 57 -26.66 7.56 -7.96
N MET A 58 -25.69 6.93 -7.30
CA MET A 58 -25.76 5.54 -6.84
C MET A 58 -26.67 5.40 -5.60
N ALA A 59 -27.04 4.16 -5.24
CA ALA A 59 -27.97 3.92 -4.13
C ALA A 59 -27.35 4.36 -2.78
N GLU A 60 -26.04 4.12 -2.63
CA GLU A 60 -25.23 4.42 -1.46
C GLU A 60 -25.26 5.91 -1.09
N SER A 61 -25.40 6.82 -2.06
CA SER A 61 -25.46 8.25 -1.79
C SER A 61 -26.69 8.65 -0.98
N LYS A 62 -27.75 7.84 -1.01
CA LYS A 62 -29.01 8.05 -0.28
C LYS A 62 -29.02 7.35 1.09
N GLU A 63 -28.08 6.44 1.34
CA GLU A 63 -28.02 5.65 2.56
C GLU A 63 -27.28 6.38 3.68
N ARG A 64 -27.81 6.32 4.91
CA ARG A 64 -27.10 6.90 6.07
C ARG A 64 -25.93 6.03 6.51
N GLU A 65 -26.02 4.71 6.31
CA GLU A 65 -24.99 3.74 6.67
C GLU A 65 -24.39 3.12 5.42
N ILE A 66 -23.06 3.25 5.25
CA ILE A 66 -22.35 2.76 4.07
C ILE A 66 -21.33 1.71 4.51
N ARG A 67 -21.46 0.50 3.97
CA ARG A 67 -20.52 -0.59 4.26
C ARG A 67 -19.29 -0.50 3.35
N LEU A 68 -18.11 -0.59 3.93
CA LEU A 68 -16.84 -0.62 3.19
C LEU A 68 -16.08 -1.91 3.53
N GLU A 69 -15.57 -2.58 2.51
CA GLU A 69 -14.77 -3.80 2.63
C GLU A 69 -13.28 -3.45 2.78
N VAL A 70 -12.93 -2.79 3.90
CA VAL A 70 -11.57 -2.33 4.22
C VAL A 70 -11.25 -2.60 5.69
N THR A 71 -9.98 -2.56 6.08
CA THR A 71 -9.60 -2.72 7.49
C THR A 71 -9.96 -1.46 8.29
N SER A 72 -10.49 -1.62 9.50
CA SER A 72 -10.91 -0.50 10.32
C SER A 72 -9.72 0.39 10.72
N GLU A 73 -8.56 -0.19 10.93
CA GLU A 73 -7.34 0.53 11.30
C GLU A 73 -6.86 1.49 10.20
N SER A 74 -6.66 0.99 8.98
CA SER A 74 -6.21 1.82 7.85
C SER A 74 -7.24 2.89 7.47
N PHE A 75 -8.53 2.55 7.55
CA PHE A 75 -9.60 3.50 7.26
C PHE A 75 -9.67 4.64 8.28
N LYS A 76 -9.42 4.38 9.56
CA LYS A 76 -9.33 5.44 10.59
C LYS A 76 -8.19 6.41 10.31
N ILE A 77 -7.03 5.90 9.89
CA ILE A 77 -5.88 6.75 9.54
C ILE A 77 -6.23 7.65 8.34
N ILE A 78 -6.91 7.10 7.33
CA ILE A 78 -7.42 7.87 6.19
C ILE A 78 -8.42 8.94 6.64
N LEU A 79 -9.39 8.58 7.50
CA LEU A 79 -10.34 9.55 8.04
C LEU A 79 -9.62 10.67 8.79
N GLU A 80 -8.74 10.35 9.73
CA GLU A 80 -7.95 11.35 10.45
C GLU A 80 -7.18 12.27 9.51
N TYR A 81 -6.59 11.73 8.45
CA TYR A 81 -5.94 12.53 7.39
C TYR A 81 -6.92 13.46 6.66
N LEU A 82 -8.12 12.99 6.32
CA LEU A 82 -9.10 13.82 5.60
C LEU A 82 -9.57 15.01 6.44
N TYR A 83 -9.66 14.87 7.77
CA TYR A 83 -10.06 15.94 8.68
C TYR A 83 -8.90 16.87 9.08
N SER A 84 -7.70 16.33 9.30
CA SER A 84 -6.58 17.08 9.90
C SER A 84 -5.48 17.45 8.90
N GLY A 85 -5.39 16.75 7.77
CA GLY A 85 -4.26 16.80 6.85
C GLY A 85 -2.98 16.13 7.39
N ASN A 86 -3.01 15.58 8.61
CA ASN A 86 -1.88 14.92 9.23
C ASN A 86 -1.87 13.42 8.91
N LEU A 87 -0.71 12.90 8.54
CA LEU A 87 -0.49 11.47 8.30
C LEU A 87 0.60 10.99 9.27
N PRO A 88 0.27 10.16 10.27
CA PRO A 88 1.21 9.75 11.33
C PRO A 88 2.18 8.64 10.87
N ILE A 89 2.71 8.75 9.65
CA ILE A 89 3.46 7.69 8.95
C ILE A 89 4.66 7.15 9.73
N SER A 90 5.33 7.98 10.51
CA SER A 90 6.50 7.58 11.33
C SER A 90 6.16 6.67 12.51
N THR A 91 4.88 6.58 12.88
CA THR A 91 4.39 5.75 14.00
C THR A 91 3.83 4.41 13.55
N LEU A 92 3.65 4.24 12.24
CA LEU A 92 3.06 3.05 11.64
C LEU A 92 4.12 2.01 11.30
N ASN A 93 3.75 0.73 11.40
CA ASN A 93 4.54 -0.35 10.84
C ASN A 93 4.34 -0.44 9.31
N VAL A 94 5.17 -1.23 8.63
CA VAL A 94 5.15 -1.30 7.15
C VAL A 94 3.80 -1.82 6.62
N ASP A 95 3.20 -2.82 7.27
CA ASP A 95 1.94 -3.41 6.83
C ASP A 95 0.81 -2.37 6.90
N GLN A 96 0.74 -1.61 8.00
CA GLN A 96 -0.18 -0.48 8.13
C GLN A 96 0.06 0.60 7.06
N ILE A 97 1.34 0.92 6.76
CA ILE A 97 1.66 1.90 5.72
C ILE A 97 1.20 1.42 4.34
N VAL A 98 1.35 0.12 4.06
CA VAL A 98 0.91 -0.50 2.81
C VAL A 98 -0.61 -0.52 2.70
N ASP A 99 -1.33 -0.83 3.78
CA ASP A 99 -2.79 -0.77 3.80
C ASP A 99 -3.29 0.67 3.55
N VAL A 100 -2.68 1.66 4.20
CA VAL A 100 -2.99 3.08 3.97
C VAL A 100 -2.63 3.50 2.55
N LEU A 101 -1.56 2.96 1.97
CA LEU A 101 -1.21 3.19 0.57
C LEU A 101 -2.31 2.66 -0.36
N ASP A 102 -2.74 1.41 -0.18
CA ASP A 102 -3.79 0.78 -0.99
C ASP A 102 -5.11 1.56 -0.89
N LEU A 103 -5.50 2.01 0.31
CA LEU A 103 -6.67 2.88 0.48
C LEU A 103 -6.49 4.27 -0.13
N SER A 104 -5.31 4.86 0.00
CA SER A 104 -5.03 6.16 -0.60
C SER A 104 -5.14 6.11 -2.12
N HIS A 105 -4.70 5.00 -2.73
CA HIS A 105 -4.86 4.74 -4.15
C HIS A 105 -6.34 4.58 -4.53
N LEU A 106 -7.08 3.76 -3.79
CA LEU A 106 -8.52 3.54 -4.00
C LEU A 106 -9.33 4.84 -3.91
N TYR A 107 -9.02 5.69 -2.93
CA TYR A 107 -9.74 6.94 -2.67
C TYR A 107 -9.19 8.16 -3.42
N GLY A 108 -8.18 7.96 -4.28
CA GLY A 108 -7.60 9.00 -5.12
C GLY A 108 -6.79 10.06 -4.37
N LEU A 109 -6.21 9.73 -3.23
CA LEU A 109 -5.44 10.64 -2.37
C LEU A 109 -3.97 10.72 -2.80
N LYS A 110 -3.74 11.32 -3.99
CA LYS A 110 -2.41 11.35 -4.65
C LYS A 110 -1.27 11.95 -3.82
N TYR A 111 -1.58 12.91 -2.95
CA TYR A 111 -0.57 13.46 -2.05
C TYR A 111 -0.13 12.43 -1.00
N VAL A 112 -1.07 11.67 -0.42
CA VAL A 112 -0.77 10.60 0.53
C VAL A 112 0.05 9.50 -0.14
N GLU A 113 -0.34 9.06 -1.35
CA GLU A 113 0.43 8.10 -2.16
C GLU A 113 1.89 8.56 -2.32
N THR A 114 2.09 9.85 -2.64
CA THR A 114 3.43 10.43 -2.85
C THR A 114 4.27 10.44 -1.56
N VAL A 115 3.68 10.87 -0.44
CA VAL A 115 4.37 10.91 0.86
C VAL A 115 4.75 9.50 1.31
N ILE A 116 3.83 8.55 1.18
CA ILE A 116 4.10 7.14 1.52
C ILE A 116 5.18 6.56 0.62
N ALA A 117 5.12 6.80 -0.69
CA ALA A 117 6.12 6.28 -1.62
C ALA A 117 7.54 6.76 -1.28
N ILE A 118 7.70 8.06 -1.00
CA ILE A 118 8.98 8.64 -0.59
C ILE A 118 9.46 8.02 0.74
N TYR A 119 8.55 7.85 1.71
CA TYR A 119 8.90 7.26 2.99
C TYR A 119 9.36 5.80 2.84
N LEU A 120 8.62 4.98 2.10
CA LEU A 120 8.96 3.58 1.86
C LEU A 120 10.28 3.45 1.11
N GLN A 121 10.52 4.28 0.09
CA GLN A 121 11.79 4.32 -0.64
C GLN A 121 12.99 4.60 0.28
N ASN A 122 12.84 5.51 1.23
CA ASN A 122 13.90 5.86 2.18
C ASN A 122 14.10 4.81 3.30
N ASN A 123 13.15 3.90 3.48
CA ASN A 123 13.16 2.91 4.56
C ASN A 123 13.13 1.45 4.05
N LEU A 124 13.63 1.22 2.82
CA LEU A 124 13.77 -0.12 2.26
C LEU A 124 14.74 -0.98 3.09
N SER A 125 14.33 -2.21 3.37
CA SER A 125 15.09 -3.20 4.09
C SER A 125 14.82 -4.61 3.55
N LEU A 126 15.68 -5.56 3.90
CA LEU A 126 15.52 -6.97 3.53
C LEU A 126 14.18 -7.57 4.00
N SER A 127 13.66 -7.13 5.15
CA SER A 127 12.41 -7.65 5.70
C SER A 127 11.16 -7.07 5.05
N ASN A 128 11.24 -5.89 4.42
CA ASN A 128 10.05 -5.18 3.91
C ASN A 128 10.00 -5.02 2.38
N VAL A 129 11.12 -5.15 1.66
CA VAL A 129 11.20 -4.82 0.23
C VAL A 129 10.21 -5.63 -0.63
N CYS A 130 9.92 -6.88 -0.26
CA CYS A 130 8.98 -7.73 -1.00
C CYS A 130 7.54 -7.23 -0.88
N VAL A 131 7.09 -6.92 0.34
CA VAL A 131 5.74 -6.39 0.59
C VAL A 131 5.59 -5.01 -0.07
N ILE A 132 6.62 -4.17 0.00
CA ILE A 132 6.63 -2.85 -0.64
C ILE A 132 6.59 -2.97 -2.16
N LEU A 133 7.33 -3.93 -2.76
CA LEU A 133 7.28 -4.18 -4.20
C LEU A 133 5.87 -4.56 -4.66
N ASP A 134 5.21 -5.47 -3.95
CA ASP A 134 3.83 -5.86 -4.26
C ASP A 134 2.87 -4.66 -4.18
N ALA A 135 2.95 -3.87 -3.12
CA ALA A 135 2.13 -2.67 -2.94
C ALA A 135 2.39 -1.63 -4.03
N ALA A 136 3.65 -1.33 -4.32
CA ALA A 136 4.05 -0.39 -5.37
C ALA A 136 3.50 -0.79 -6.73
N ARG A 137 3.50 -2.09 -7.04
CA ARG A 137 2.93 -2.61 -8.28
C ARG A 137 1.42 -2.53 -8.32
N ARG A 138 0.71 -2.92 -7.25
CA ARG A 138 -0.76 -2.79 -7.16
C ARG A 138 -1.22 -1.36 -7.35
N CYS A 139 -0.49 -0.40 -6.79
CA CYS A 139 -0.78 1.03 -6.86
C CYS A 139 -0.17 1.75 -8.09
N TYR A 140 0.47 1.02 -9.01
CA TYR A 140 1.13 1.55 -10.21
C TYR A 140 2.22 2.62 -9.93
N LEU A 141 2.92 2.51 -8.79
CA LEU A 141 4.01 3.41 -8.37
C LEU A 141 5.35 3.00 -9.00
N ASN A 142 5.49 3.26 -10.30
CA ASN A 142 6.62 2.79 -11.11
C ASN A 142 8.01 3.16 -10.55
N ASP A 143 8.18 4.34 -9.96
CA ASP A 143 9.48 4.74 -9.43
C ASP A 143 9.83 3.99 -8.13
N LEU A 144 8.84 3.77 -7.25
CA LEU A 144 9.03 2.94 -6.06
C LEU A 144 9.33 1.48 -6.45
N THR A 145 8.61 0.94 -7.46
CA THR A 145 8.89 -0.38 -8.02
C THR A 145 10.35 -0.50 -8.47
N LYS A 146 10.86 0.47 -9.26
CA LYS A 146 12.26 0.48 -9.70
C LYS A 146 13.24 0.50 -8.53
N GLU A 147 12.97 1.28 -7.49
CA GLU A 147 13.87 1.36 -6.33
C GLU A 147 13.84 0.07 -5.49
N CYS A 148 12.69 -0.57 -5.32
CA CYS A 148 12.59 -1.90 -4.71
C CYS A 148 13.41 -2.92 -5.48
N LEU A 149 13.22 -2.98 -6.81
CA LEU A 149 13.93 -3.88 -7.70
C LEU A 149 15.46 -3.66 -7.66
N LYS A 150 15.93 -2.41 -7.66
CA LYS A 150 17.36 -2.08 -7.48
C LYS A 150 17.88 -2.52 -6.11
N TYR A 151 17.09 -2.33 -5.06
CA TYR A 151 17.47 -2.74 -3.71
C TYR A 151 17.61 -4.27 -3.63
N MET A 152 16.67 -5.01 -4.23
CA MET A 152 16.70 -6.47 -4.28
C MET A 152 17.95 -6.99 -4.99
N ASP A 153 18.30 -6.44 -6.15
CA ASP A 153 19.51 -6.85 -6.89
C ASP A 153 20.78 -6.68 -6.07
N ARG A 154 20.91 -5.55 -5.38
CA ARG A 154 22.08 -5.25 -4.53
C ARG A 154 22.22 -6.20 -3.35
N ASN A 155 21.12 -6.84 -2.94
CA ASN A 155 21.06 -7.64 -1.71
C ASN A 155 20.58 -9.08 -1.94
N VAL A 156 20.58 -9.57 -3.19
CA VAL A 156 19.91 -10.81 -3.60
C VAL A 156 20.30 -12.02 -2.75
N VAL A 157 21.60 -12.20 -2.46
CA VAL A 157 22.10 -13.34 -1.66
C VAL A 157 21.52 -13.36 -0.24
N ALA A 158 21.35 -12.20 0.37
CA ALA A 158 20.75 -12.08 1.70
C ALA A 158 19.22 -12.16 1.64
N LEU A 159 18.62 -11.60 0.58
CA LEU A 159 17.19 -11.56 0.36
C LEU A 159 16.58 -12.94 0.17
N LEU A 160 17.21 -13.82 -0.60
CA LEU A 160 16.71 -15.20 -0.83
C LEU A 160 16.59 -16.03 0.47
N LYS A 161 17.31 -15.62 1.53
CA LYS A 161 17.26 -16.27 2.85
C LYS A 161 16.16 -15.71 3.75
N GLN A 162 15.57 -14.56 3.40
CA GLN A 162 14.53 -13.93 4.19
C GLN A 162 13.18 -14.63 3.99
N GLU A 163 12.36 -14.61 5.03
CA GLU A 163 10.97 -15.04 4.94
C GLU A 163 10.13 -14.09 4.08
N SER A 164 10.50 -12.81 4.04
CA SER A 164 9.84 -11.79 3.20
C SER A 164 9.81 -12.16 1.71
N PHE A 165 10.84 -12.86 1.20
CA PHE A 165 10.86 -13.32 -0.19
C PHE A 165 9.72 -14.29 -0.51
N GLN A 166 9.27 -15.03 0.49
CA GLN A 166 8.17 -15.99 0.37
C GLN A 166 6.79 -15.30 0.29
N LEU A 167 6.74 -14.01 0.62
CA LEU A 167 5.51 -13.20 0.62
C LEU A 167 5.24 -12.53 -0.73
N LEU A 168 6.18 -12.59 -1.68
CA LEU A 168 5.99 -12.00 -3.00
C LEU A 168 4.75 -12.58 -3.69
N SER A 169 3.95 -11.72 -4.30
CA SER A 169 2.97 -12.18 -5.29
C SER A 169 3.66 -12.90 -6.45
N LYS A 170 2.93 -13.76 -7.14
CA LYS A 170 3.40 -14.44 -8.35
C LYS A 170 3.93 -13.45 -9.38
N GLU A 171 3.17 -12.39 -9.61
CA GLU A 171 3.48 -11.40 -10.63
C GLU A 171 4.77 -10.66 -10.29
N SER A 172 5.00 -10.33 -9.02
CA SER A 172 6.25 -9.74 -8.52
C SER A 172 7.42 -10.68 -8.61
N LEU A 173 7.24 -11.94 -8.21
CA LEU A 173 8.28 -12.96 -8.32
C LEU A 173 8.71 -13.16 -9.78
N GLU A 174 7.75 -13.25 -10.72
CA GLU A 174 8.05 -13.37 -12.15
C GLU A 174 8.83 -12.18 -12.70
N GLU A 175 8.52 -10.94 -12.27
CA GLU A 175 9.29 -9.77 -12.69
C GLU A 175 10.71 -9.79 -12.12
N VAL A 176 10.88 -10.16 -10.86
CA VAL A 176 12.19 -10.27 -10.23
C VAL A 176 13.06 -11.29 -10.98
N LEU A 177 12.51 -12.47 -11.28
CA LEU A 177 13.23 -13.55 -11.93
C LEU A 177 13.52 -13.31 -13.43
N ARG A 178 12.73 -12.48 -14.10
CA ARG A 178 12.94 -12.16 -15.53
C ARG A 178 14.12 -11.21 -15.76
N ARG A 179 14.63 -10.58 -14.70
CA ARG A 179 15.66 -9.54 -14.80
C ARG A 179 17.06 -10.16 -14.78
N ASP A 180 17.83 -9.93 -15.83
CA ASP A 180 19.24 -10.34 -15.91
C ASP A 180 20.11 -9.73 -14.78
N SER A 181 19.66 -8.63 -14.17
CA SER A 181 20.34 -7.98 -13.05
C SER A 181 20.15 -8.70 -11.72
N PHE A 182 19.23 -9.67 -11.63
CA PHE A 182 19.02 -10.52 -10.45
C PHE A 182 20.05 -11.67 -10.44
N CYS A 183 21.32 -11.31 -10.26
CA CYS A 183 22.46 -12.21 -10.47
C CYS A 183 22.81 -13.01 -9.21
N VAL A 184 22.33 -14.25 -9.15
CA VAL A 184 22.64 -15.24 -8.10
C VAL A 184 22.65 -16.64 -8.72
N SER A 185 23.22 -17.64 -8.03
CA SER A 185 23.32 -18.98 -8.61
C SER A 185 21.94 -19.55 -8.92
N GLU A 186 21.79 -20.18 -10.09
CA GLU A 186 20.53 -20.78 -10.54
C GLU A 186 19.98 -21.77 -9.50
N VAL A 187 20.87 -22.48 -8.81
CA VAL A 187 20.53 -23.40 -7.72
C VAL A 187 19.89 -22.68 -6.53
N GLU A 188 20.36 -21.49 -6.16
CA GLU A 188 19.75 -20.68 -5.10
C GLU A 188 18.39 -20.10 -5.53
N ILE A 189 18.27 -19.67 -6.79
CA ILE A 189 16.98 -19.25 -7.37
C ILE A 189 15.99 -20.41 -7.29
N PHE A 190 16.35 -21.57 -7.83
CA PHE A 190 15.50 -22.75 -7.87
C PHE A 190 15.03 -23.15 -6.47
N ARG A 191 15.94 -23.22 -5.49
CA ARG A 191 15.59 -23.53 -4.09
C ARG A 191 14.61 -22.52 -3.50
N SER A 192 14.81 -21.24 -3.78
CA SER A 192 13.95 -20.17 -3.27
C SER A 192 12.56 -20.20 -3.89
N VAL A 193 12.46 -20.50 -5.19
CA VAL A 193 11.19 -20.68 -5.91
C VAL A 193 10.45 -21.93 -5.42
N CYS A 194 11.15 -23.04 -5.18
CA CYS A 194 10.55 -24.23 -4.57
C CYS A 194 9.97 -23.93 -3.18
N LYS A 195 10.72 -23.23 -2.33
CA LYS A 195 10.23 -22.80 -1.02
C LYS A 195 9.01 -21.89 -1.16
N TRP A 196 9.01 -20.98 -2.13
CA TRP A 196 7.88 -20.07 -2.38
C TRP A 196 6.65 -20.85 -2.84
N LYS A 197 6.84 -21.90 -3.65
CA LYS A 197 5.78 -22.79 -4.12
C LYS A 197 5.12 -23.58 -2.98
N GLU A 198 5.85 -23.94 -1.94
CA GLU A 198 5.30 -24.62 -0.76
C GLU A 198 4.25 -23.74 -0.05
N ASN A 199 4.46 -22.42 -0.02
CA ASN A 199 3.51 -21.45 0.52
C ASN A 199 2.39 -21.07 -0.45
N ASN A 200 2.57 -21.34 -1.75
CA ASN A 200 1.63 -20.99 -2.83
C ASN A 200 1.23 -22.24 -3.65
N PRO A 201 0.54 -23.23 -3.04
CA PRO A 201 0.27 -24.53 -3.65
C PRO A 201 -0.65 -24.46 -4.88
N SER A 202 -1.45 -23.41 -5.03
CA SER A 202 -2.29 -23.18 -6.22
C SER A 202 -1.52 -22.66 -7.44
N GLU A 203 -0.35 -22.05 -7.26
CA GLU A 203 0.33 -21.31 -8.33
C GLU A 203 1.24 -22.17 -9.21
N ASP A 204 1.06 -22.18 -10.53
CA ASP A 204 2.02 -22.85 -11.42
C ASP A 204 3.33 -22.05 -11.50
N ILE A 205 4.46 -22.74 -11.30
CA ILE A 205 5.82 -22.20 -11.34
C ILE A 205 6.58 -22.56 -12.63
N LYS A 206 5.98 -23.33 -13.54
CA LYS A 206 6.64 -23.70 -14.81
C LYS A 206 7.07 -22.48 -15.63
N THR A 207 6.29 -21.41 -15.61
CA THR A 207 6.59 -20.14 -16.29
C THR A 207 7.77 -19.40 -15.64
N MET A 208 8.02 -19.61 -14.35
CA MET A 208 9.09 -18.95 -13.60
C MET A 208 10.46 -19.62 -13.82
N LEU A 209 10.48 -20.90 -14.17
CA LEU A 209 11.69 -21.71 -14.30
C LEU A 209 12.18 -21.86 -15.76
N SER A 210 11.37 -21.47 -16.75
CA SER A 210 11.77 -21.54 -18.16
C SER A 210 12.99 -20.69 -18.54
N PRO A 211 13.26 -19.51 -17.93
CA PRO A 211 14.47 -18.73 -18.25
C PRO A 211 15.75 -19.42 -17.75
N CYS A 212 15.68 -20.15 -16.64
CA CYS A 212 16.81 -20.81 -16.00
C CYS A 212 17.32 -22.03 -16.79
N THR A 213 16.48 -22.67 -17.61
CA THR A 213 16.86 -23.88 -18.37
C THR A 213 17.70 -23.66 -19.63
N SER A 214 18.17 -22.43 -19.90
CA SER A 214 19.06 -22.19 -21.04
C SER A 214 20.48 -22.65 -20.69
N PRO A 215 21.08 -23.60 -21.43
CA PRO A 215 22.38 -24.13 -21.07
C PRO A 215 23.44 -23.02 -21.09
N PRO A 216 24.32 -22.95 -20.06
CA PRO A 216 25.42 -22.02 -20.07
C PRO A 216 26.45 -22.52 -21.08
N TYR A 217 26.65 -21.74 -22.14
CA TYR A 217 27.75 -21.85 -23.11
C TYR A 217 27.72 -23.04 -24.09
N GLU A 218 27.23 -22.81 -25.31
CA GLU A 218 27.88 -23.39 -26.49
C GLU A 218 29.04 -22.45 -26.88
N TYR A 219 30.25 -22.75 -26.38
CA TYR A 219 31.48 -22.21 -26.96
C TYR A 219 31.66 -22.81 -28.35
N ARG A 220 31.75 -21.96 -29.38
CA ARG A 220 32.48 -22.22 -30.62
C ARG A 220 33.60 -21.19 -30.76
#